data_AF-A0A351JQR8-F1
#
_entry.id   AF-A0A351JQR8-F1
#
_cell.length_a   1.000
_cell.length_b   1.000
_cell.length_c   1.000
_cell.angle_alpha   90.00
_cell.angle_beta   90.00
_cell.angle_gamma   90.00
#
_symmetry.space_group_name_H-M   'P 1'
#
loop_
_entity.id
_entity.type
_entity.pdbx_description
1 polymer ?
#
loop_
_entity_poly.entity_id
_entity_poly.type
_entity_poly.pdbx_seq_one_letter_code
_entity_poly.pdbx_strand_id
1 'polypeptide(L)'
;MTPKQKKSKQPLVVIFLAIGGLLIFGYWYFFQQRLNGGEFLALTFPRTCLQTITVAGGNSPRLYLRTIPGEIATSIEIDKKIKAESIDTAAFGPIPSVVTYMMKNKPLLWVKPDQIYMVLDRTYFSDFFIVDATRLKAGEEQKLGIVSKELLAELGAKDIASFLIRSEIIQTYVQQKADVCLVSEETASGMYRAEFDVIHTYHTNETNQEFYSFLLNMNAENGDVYVSAPSEL
;
A
#
# COMPACT_ATOMS: atom_id res chain seq x y z
N MET A 1 -17.14 -80.03 -14.14
CA MET A 1 -15.67 -79.96 -14.19
C MET A 1 -15.27 -78.49 -14.29
N THR A 2 -14.83 -77.90 -13.18
CA THR A 2 -14.48 -76.48 -13.05
C THR A 2 -12.96 -76.32 -12.93
N PRO A 3 -12.31 -75.38 -13.63
CA PRO A 3 -10.87 -75.17 -13.50
C PRO A 3 -10.55 -74.27 -12.30
N LYS A 4 -9.55 -74.70 -11.51
CA LYS A 4 -8.98 -73.97 -10.37
C LYS A 4 -8.16 -72.76 -10.85
N GLN A 5 -8.56 -71.55 -10.43
CA GLN A 5 -7.74 -70.33 -10.55
C GLN A 5 -6.55 -70.36 -9.56
N LYS A 6 -5.34 -70.14 -10.08
CA LYS A 6 -4.08 -70.05 -9.33
C LYS A 6 -3.86 -68.60 -8.90
N LYS A 7 -3.83 -68.32 -7.60
CA LYS A 7 -3.49 -66.99 -7.04
C LYS A 7 -2.02 -66.66 -7.26
N SER A 8 -1.75 -65.60 -8.02
CA SER A 8 -0.44 -64.96 -8.16
C SER A 8 -0.16 -64.08 -6.94
N LYS A 9 1.00 -64.25 -6.29
CA LYS A 9 1.49 -63.39 -5.21
C LYS A 9 2.32 -62.27 -5.85
N GLN A 10 1.88 -61.02 -5.71
CA GLN A 10 2.71 -59.85 -6.02
C GLN A 10 3.65 -59.54 -4.85
N PRO A 11 4.90 -59.11 -5.10
CA PRO A 11 5.80 -58.66 -4.06
C PRO A 11 5.45 -57.24 -3.60
N LEU A 12 5.51 -57.04 -2.29
CA LEU A 12 5.42 -55.75 -1.63
C LEU A 12 6.68 -54.95 -1.98
N VAL A 13 6.55 -53.89 -2.76
CA VAL A 13 7.63 -52.92 -2.99
C VAL A 13 7.60 -51.93 -1.82
N VAL A 14 8.60 -52.03 -0.95
CA VAL A 14 8.87 -51.05 0.11
C VAL A 14 9.64 -49.90 -0.53
N ILE A 15 8.98 -48.76 -0.74
CA ILE A 15 9.62 -47.52 -1.18
C ILE A 15 10.12 -46.80 0.08
N PHE A 16 11.44 -46.70 0.21
CA PHE A 16 12.11 -45.92 1.25
C PHE A 16 12.11 -44.42 0.89
N LEU A 17 11.92 -43.63 1.94
CA LEU A 17 11.88 -42.17 2.01
C LEU A 17 13.15 -41.49 1.48
N ALA A 18 12.97 -40.41 0.72
CA ALA A 18 13.96 -39.36 0.53
C ALA A 18 13.24 -37.99 0.45
N ILE A 19 12.63 -37.58 1.56
CA ILE A 19 12.12 -36.21 1.77
C ILE A 19 12.71 -35.72 3.09
N GLY A 20 13.84 -35.05 3.04
CA GLY A 20 14.50 -34.56 4.25
C GLY A 20 15.90 -34.03 3.98
N GLY A 21 16.02 -33.00 3.15
CA GLY A 21 17.34 -32.44 2.84
C GLY A 21 17.39 -30.99 2.36
N LEU A 22 16.26 -30.34 2.06
CA LEU A 22 16.29 -28.99 1.45
C LEU A 22 15.58 -27.88 2.24
N LEU A 23 14.93 -28.17 3.36
CA LEU A 23 14.21 -27.14 4.15
C LEU A 23 14.96 -26.63 5.39
N ILE A 24 16.16 -27.14 5.68
CA ILE A 24 16.92 -26.73 6.88
C ILE A 24 17.95 -25.64 6.57
N PHE A 25 18.39 -25.48 5.32
CA PHE A 25 19.40 -24.45 4.98
C PHE A 25 18.83 -23.02 4.91
N GLY A 26 17.55 -22.83 4.58
CA GLY A 26 16.93 -21.49 4.60
C GLY A 26 16.70 -20.95 6.01
N TYR A 27 16.40 -21.82 6.97
CA TYR A 27 16.14 -21.42 8.36
C TYR A 27 17.43 -21.15 9.16
N TRP A 28 18.56 -21.76 8.80
CA TRP A 28 19.79 -21.60 9.55
C TRP A 28 20.54 -20.30 9.21
N TYR A 29 20.40 -19.78 7.99
CA TYR A 29 20.99 -18.49 7.63
C TYR A 29 20.37 -17.33 8.41
N PHE A 30 19.09 -17.45 8.79
CA PHE A 30 18.39 -16.44 9.61
C PHE A 30 18.77 -16.51 11.11
N PHE A 31 19.22 -17.66 11.61
CA PHE A 31 19.48 -17.82 13.05
C PHE A 31 20.91 -17.40 13.46
N GLN A 32 21.88 -17.39 12.54
CA GLN A 32 23.28 -17.09 12.88
C GLN A 32 23.60 -15.59 13.01
N GLN A 33 22.74 -14.68 12.53
CA GLN A 33 22.92 -13.23 12.74
C GLN A 33 22.53 -12.74 14.14
N ARG A 34 21.88 -13.58 14.97
CA ARG A 34 21.23 -13.16 16.22
C ARG A 34 22.16 -12.98 17.43
N LEU A 35 23.42 -13.41 17.37
CA LEU A 35 24.29 -13.48 18.57
C LEU A 35 25.39 -12.42 18.66
N ASN A 36 25.64 -11.62 17.63
CA ASN A 36 26.82 -10.73 17.59
C ASN A 36 26.49 -9.25 17.37
N GLY A 37 25.48 -8.69 18.06
CA GLY A 37 25.16 -7.26 17.96
C GLY A 37 25.07 -6.75 16.51
N GLY A 38 24.53 -7.61 15.64
CA GLY A 38 24.66 -7.49 14.19
C GLY A 38 24.06 -6.18 13.70
N GLU A 39 24.83 -5.46 12.88
CA GLU A 39 24.31 -4.36 12.09
C GLU A 39 23.03 -4.81 11.40
N PHE A 40 21.95 -4.08 11.65
CA PHE A 40 20.69 -4.29 10.97
C PHE A 40 20.91 -4.03 9.48
N LEU A 41 20.98 -5.09 8.67
CA LEU A 41 21.07 -4.96 7.22
C LEU A 41 19.73 -4.41 6.72
N ALA A 42 19.70 -3.09 6.51
CA ALA A 42 18.54 -2.43 5.92
C ALA A 42 18.29 -3.03 4.53
N LEU A 43 17.05 -3.47 4.29
CA LEU A 43 16.58 -3.80 2.96
C LEU A 43 16.81 -2.61 2.03
N THR A 44 17.15 -2.91 0.78
CA THR A 44 17.29 -1.94 -0.30
C THR A 44 16.31 -2.31 -1.40
N PHE A 45 15.89 -1.33 -2.18
CA PHE A 45 15.02 -1.60 -3.31
C PHE A 45 15.74 -2.49 -4.33
N PRO A 46 15.11 -3.56 -4.83
CA PRO A 46 15.71 -4.45 -5.82
C PRO A 46 15.85 -3.78 -7.19
N ARG A 47 15.09 -2.71 -7.42
CA ARG A 47 15.02 -1.96 -8.68
C ARG A 47 15.52 -0.53 -8.49
N THR A 48 15.90 0.09 -9.62
CA THR A 48 16.34 1.50 -9.63
C THR A 48 15.19 2.40 -9.22
N CYS A 49 15.46 3.32 -8.29
CA CYS A 49 14.46 4.25 -7.81
C CYS A 49 14.44 5.53 -8.62
N LEU A 50 13.32 5.80 -9.31
CA LEU A 50 13.11 7.04 -10.04
C LEU A 50 12.78 8.19 -9.09
N GLN A 51 12.04 7.90 -8.02
CA GLN A 51 11.67 8.85 -6.98
C GLN A 51 11.36 8.12 -5.68
N THR A 52 11.87 8.63 -4.56
CA THR A 52 11.56 8.13 -3.22
C THR A 52 10.52 9.02 -2.54
N ILE A 53 9.51 8.40 -1.95
CA ILE A 53 8.50 9.01 -1.08
C ILE A 53 8.60 8.31 0.27
N THR A 54 9.09 9.01 1.28
CA THR A 54 9.05 8.52 2.66
C THR A 54 7.75 8.98 3.32
N VAL A 55 6.97 8.03 3.84
CA VAL A 55 5.82 8.28 4.70
C VAL A 55 6.11 7.71 6.08
N ALA A 56 5.81 8.49 7.12
CA ALA A 56 6.09 8.10 8.50
C ALA A 56 5.02 8.67 9.42
N GLY A 57 4.73 7.95 10.51
CA GLY A 57 3.70 8.31 11.49
C GLY A 57 3.83 9.74 12.02
N GLY A 58 5.06 10.24 12.19
CA GLY A 58 5.33 11.61 12.64
C GLY A 58 4.90 12.72 11.68
N ASN A 59 4.62 12.40 10.40
CA ASN A 59 4.12 13.31 9.38
C ASN A 59 2.77 12.85 8.82
N SER A 60 2.07 11.96 9.52
CA SER A 60 0.78 11.42 9.06
C SER A 60 -0.29 12.52 9.06
N PRO A 61 -1.10 12.64 7.99
CA PRO A 61 -2.33 13.43 7.98
C PRO A 61 -3.27 13.13 9.17
N ARG A 62 -3.21 11.91 9.70
CA ARG A 62 -4.07 11.47 10.80
C ARG A 62 -3.69 12.10 12.14
N LEU A 63 -2.47 12.65 12.28
CA LEU A 63 -2.08 13.38 13.48
C LEU A 63 -2.88 14.67 13.69
N TYR A 64 -3.52 15.18 12.64
CA TYR A 64 -4.37 16.37 12.70
C TYR A 64 -5.82 16.05 13.09
N LEU A 65 -6.13 14.76 13.33
CA LEU A 65 -7.44 14.33 13.78
C LEU A 65 -7.50 14.22 15.31
N ARG A 66 -8.61 14.68 15.87
CA ARG A 66 -8.92 14.53 17.29
C ARG A 66 -9.41 13.12 17.57
N THR A 67 -8.83 12.49 18.60
CA THR A 67 -9.36 11.23 19.15
C THR A 67 -10.66 11.49 19.91
N ILE A 68 -11.72 10.75 19.60
CA ILE A 68 -12.99 10.80 20.33
C ILE A 68 -12.85 9.95 21.61
N PRO A 69 -12.99 10.53 22.81
CA PRO A 69 -12.88 9.76 24.06
C PRO A 69 -14.00 8.72 24.18
N GLY A 70 -13.66 7.47 24.47
CA GLY A 70 -14.63 6.39 24.67
C GLY A 70 -14.95 5.57 23.41
N GLU A 71 -14.63 6.08 22.22
CA GLU A 71 -14.34 5.21 21.09
C GLU A 71 -12.94 4.65 21.29
N ILE A 72 -12.83 3.34 21.45
CA ILE A 72 -11.52 2.72 21.51
C ILE A 72 -10.84 3.07 20.19
N ALA A 73 -9.70 3.76 20.26
CA ALA A 73 -8.81 4.04 19.13
C ALA A 73 -8.18 2.75 18.54
N THR A 74 -8.91 1.63 18.57
CA THR A 74 -8.56 0.31 18.04
C THR A 74 -9.36 -0.05 16.78
N SER A 75 -9.96 0.90 16.11
CA SER A 75 -10.33 0.75 14.70
C SER A 75 -9.92 2.07 14.03
N ILE A 76 -8.99 2.19 13.09
CA ILE A 76 -8.77 1.46 11.84
C ILE A 76 -10.07 1.24 11.02
N GLU A 77 -11.23 1.59 11.56
CA GLU A 77 -12.47 1.86 10.82
C GLU A 77 -12.84 3.35 10.86
N ILE A 78 -11.85 4.24 11.10
CA ILE A 78 -11.93 5.59 10.54
C ILE A 78 -12.27 5.37 9.08
N ASP A 79 -13.45 5.87 8.67
CA ASP A 79 -14.14 5.53 7.43
C ASP A 79 -13.17 5.02 6.36
N LYS A 80 -13.42 3.83 5.81
CA LYS A 80 -12.70 3.31 4.63
C LYS A 80 -12.85 4.24 3.41
N LYS A 81 -13.37 5.44 3.60
CA LYS A 81 -13.70 6.44 2.61
C LYS A 81 -13.40 7.85 3.14
N ILE A 82 -12.66 8.65 2.39
CA ILE A 82 -12.57 10.10 2.56
C ILE A 82 -13.65 10.75 1.69
N LYS A 83 -14.44 11.65 2.30
CA LYS A 83 -15.52 12.35 1.59
C LYS A 83 -14.99 13.51 0.76
N ALA A 84 -15.59 13.69 -0.41
CA ALA A 84 -15.43 14.92 -1.18
C ALA A 84 -16.51 15.93 -0.79
N GLU A 85 -16.12 17.12 -0.34
CA GLU A 85 -17.03 18.16 0.13
C GLU A 85 -16.71 19.52 -0.49
N SER A 86 -17.71 20.41 -0.50
CA SER A 86 -17.47 21.82 -0.81
C SER A 86 -16.71 22.45 0.34
N ILE A 87 -15.54 23.01 0.07
CA ILE A 87 -14.65 23.53 1.10
C ILE A 87 -15.02 24.96 1.49
N ASP A 88 -15.31 25.17 2.78
CA ASP A 88 -15.32 26.50 3.39
C ASP A 88 -13.94 26.77 4.02
N THR A 89 -13.13 27.58 3.34
CA THR A 89 -11.76 27.90 3.77
C THR A 89 -11.70 28.71 5.06
N ALA A 90 -12.82 29.30 5.51
CA ALA A 90 -12.86 30.00 6.80
C ALA A 90 -13.08 29.03 7.97
N ALA A 91 -13.66 27.87 7.72
CA ALA A 91 -13.98 26.88 8.73
C ALA A 91 -13.03 25.67 8.69
N PHE A 92 -12.53 25.29 7.52
CA PHE A 92 -11.76 24.06 7.33
C PHE A 92 -10.26 24.36 7.42
N GLY A 93 -9.52 23.47 8.09
CA GLY A 93 -8.08 23.59 8.21
C GLY A 93 -7.38 22.85 7.06
N PRO A 94 -6.30 23.40 6.47
CA PRO A 94 -5.48 22.63 5.54
C PRO A 94 -4.66 21.58 6.31
N ILE A 95 -4.40 20.41 5.70
CA ILE A 95 -3.50 19.40 6.28
C ILE A 95 -2.03 19.75 5.96
N PRO A 96 -1.20 20.10 6.95
CA PRO A 96 0.18 20.57 6.70
C PRO A 96 1.08 19.55 5.99
N SER A 97 0.92 18.25 6.27
CA SER A 97 1.78 17.20 5.69
C SER A 97 1.62 17.03 4.16
N VAL A 98 0.53 17.53 3.59
CA VAL A 98 0.25 17.48 2.14
C VAL A 98 -0.13 18.85 1.57
N VAL A 99 0.15 19.94 2.30
CA VAL A 99 -0.25 21.29 1.91
C VAL A 99 0.40 21.75 0.60
N THR A 100 1.54 21.15 0.22
CA THR A 100 2.25 21.47 -1.02
C THR A 100 1.51 21.04 -2.27
N TYR A 101 0.56 20.11 -2.16
CA TYR A 101 -0.32 19.74 -3.28
C TYR A 101 -1.49 20.72 -3.32
N MET A 102 -1.41 21.67 -4.25
CA MET A 102 -2.36 22.75 -4.38
C MET A 102 -2.94 22.81 -5.80
N MET A 103 -4.19 23.25 -5.88
CA MET A 103 -4.85 23.67 -7.11
C MET A 103 -5.34 25.10 -6.92
N LYS A 104 -4.96 26.01 -7.81
CA LYS A 104 -5.34 27.43 -7.71
C LYS A 104 -5.09 28.03 -6.30
N ASN A 105 -3.92 27.73 -5.72
CA ASN A 105 -3.51 28.13 -4.36
C ASN A 105 -4.39 27.60 -3.21
N LYS A 106 -5.14 26.52 -3.43
CA LYS A 106 -5.91 25.82 -2.40
C LYS A 106 -5.37 24.40 -2.21
N PRO A 107 -5.12 23.97 -0.96
CA PRO A 107 -4.77 22.58 -0.67
C PRO A 107 -5.84 21.60 -1.14
N LEU A 108 -5.42 20.36 -1.43
CA LEU A 108 -6.32 19.30 -1.87
C LEU A 108 -7.00 18.52 -0.74
N LEU A 109 -6.39 18.52 0.45
CA LEU A 109 -6.86 17.81 1.63
C LEU A 109 -7.07 18.77 2.80
N TRP A 110 -8.23 18.64 3.43
CA TRP A 110 -8.69 19.49 4.50
C TRP A 110 -9.12 18.66 5.71
N VAL A 111 -9.12 19.29 6.87
CA VAL A 111 -9.74 18.79 8.10
C VAL A 111 -10.95 19.63 8.46
N LYS A 112 -12.03 18.97 8.89
CA LYS A 112 -13.23 19.64 9.38
C LYS A 112 -12.99 20.42 10.69
N PRO A 113 -13.86 21.39 11.04
CA PRO A 113 -13.72 22.18 12.27
C PRO A 113 -13.69 21.35 13.56
N ASP A 114 -14.37 20.20 13.58
CA ASP A 114 -14.38 19.26 14.71
C ASP A 114 -13.10 18.44 14.83
N GLN A 115 -12.24 18.49 13.80
CA GLN A 115 -11.04 17.68 13.63
C GLN A 115 -11.29 16.17 13.65
N ILE A 116 -12.51 15.72 13.35
CA ILE A 116 -12.82 14.28 13.35
C ILE A 116 -12.56 13.67 11.97
N TYR A 117 -12.85 14.42 10.91
CA TYR A 117 -12.80 13.92 9.55
C TYR A 117 -11.87 14.74 8.65
N MET A 118 -11.12 14.04 7.80
CA MET A 118 -10.50 14.62 6.63
C MET A 118 -11.48 14.62 5.46
N VAL A 119 -11.37 15.61 4.58
CA VAL A 119 -12.17 15.71 3.36
C VAL A 119 -11.32 16.18 2.18
N LEU A 120 -11.72 15.76 0.98
CA LEU A 120 -11.19 16.22 -0.29
C LEU A 120 -12.04 17.38 -0.83
N ASP A 121 -11.45 18.27 -1.62
CA ASP A 121 -12.22 19.27 -2.35
C ASP A 121 -13.04 18.63 -3.47
N ARG A 122 -14.37 18.71 -3.37
CA ARG A 122 -15.32 18.14 -4.33
C ARG A 122 -15.18 18.70 -5.74
N THR A 123 -14.55 19.86 -5.90
CA THR A 123 -14.24 20.42 -7.22
C THR A 123 -13.32 19.49 -8.01
N TYR A 124 -12.39 18.82 -7.31
CA TYR A 124 -11.32 18.05 -7.93
C TYR A 124 -11.42 16.55 -7.73
N PHE A 125 -12.19 16.08 -6.74
CA PHE A 125 -12.30 14.68 -6.37
C PHE A 125 -13.75 14.22 -6.19
N SER A 126 -14.01 12.95 -6.45
CA SER A 126 -15.12 12.22 -5.82
C SER A 126 -14.78 11.82 -4.38
N ASP A 127 -15.69 11.16 -3.68
CA ASP A 127 -15.27 10.40 -2.48
C ASP A 127 -14.20 9.38 -2.89
N PHE A 128 -13.20 9.15 -2.02
CA PHE A 128 -12.13 8.18 -2.23
C PHE A 128 -12.18 7.09 -1.18
N PHE A 129 -12.01 5.82 -1.58
CA PHE A 129 -11.73 4.74 -0.65
C PHE A 129 -10.26 4.80 -0.18
N ILE A 130 -10.07 4.52 1.10
CA ILE A 130 -8.74 4.31 1.67
C ILE A 130 -8.40 2.84 1.49
N VAL A 131 -7.27 2.55 0.84
CA VAL A 131 -6.81 1.19 0.56
C VAL A 131 -5.50 0.92 1.26
N ASP A 132 -5.44 -0.19 1.98
CA ASP A 132 -4.22 -0.71 2.59
C ASP A 132 -3.47 -1.57 1.56
N ALA A 133 -2.44 -0.98 0.94
CA ALA A 133 -1.65 -1.64 -0.09
C ALA A 133 -0.89 -2.86 0.45
N THR A 134 -0.61 -2.92 1.77
CA THR A 134 0.05 -4.07 2.40
C THR A 134 -0.84 -5.32 2.42
N ARG A 135 -2.15 -5.16 2.17
CA ARG A 135 -3.15 -6.24 2.24
C ARG A 135 -3.73 -6.63 0.90
N LEU A 136 -3.29 -6.00 -0.20
CA LEU A 136 -3.74 -6.37 -1.54
C LEU A 136 -3.20 -7.75 -1.89
N LYS A 137 -4.09 -8.65 -2.32
CA LYS A 137 -3.69 -9.97 -2.83
C LYS A 137 -3.18 -9.84 -4.26
N ALA A 138 -2.32 -10.75 -4.71
CA ALA A 138 -1.82 -10.77 -6.08
C ALA A 138 -2.97 -10.71 -7.10
N GLY A 139 -2.89 -9.76 -8.03
CA GLY A 139 -3.92 -9.49 -9.04
C GLY A 139 -5.21 -8.84 -8.51
N GLU A 140 -5.31 -8.54 -7.21
CA GLU A 140 -6.42 -7.77 -6.66
C GLU A 140 -6.30 -6.31 -7.10
N GLU A 141 -7.41 -5.75 -7.58
CA GLU A 141 -7.54 -4.35 -7.96
C GLU A 141 -8.68 -3.70 -7.18
N GLN A 142 -8.42 -2.51 -6.65
CA GLN A 142 -9.41 -1.71 -5.93
C GLN A 142 -9.51 -0.30 -6.53
N LYS A 143 -10.74 0.14 -6.79
CA LYS A 143 -11.01 1.52 -7.21
C LYS A 143 -10.92 2.45 -6.01
N LEU A 144 -10.07 3.47 -6.10
CA LEU A 144 -9.95 4.50 -5.08
C LEU A 144 -11.06 5.53 -5.24
N GLY A 145 -11.21 6.13 -6.42
CA GLY A 145 -12.15 7.21 -6.66
C GLY A 145 -11.98 7.81 -8.05
N ILE A 146 -12.39 9.06 -8.21
CA ILE A 146 -12.33 9.82 -9.47
C ILE A 146 -11.66 11.16 -9.22
N VAL A 147 -10.66 11.50 -10.03
CA VAL A 147 -10.06 12.84 -10.10
C VAL A 147 -10.62 13.62 -11.29
N SER A 148 -10.77 14.93 -11.15
CA SER A 148 -11.21 15.79 -12.25
C SER A 148 -10.13 15.88 -13.36
N LYS A 149 -10.58 16.10 -14.60
CA LYS A 149 -9.67 16.38 -15.73
C LYS A 149 -8.80 17.62 -15.49
N GLU A 150 -9.36 18.63 -14.82
CA GLU A 150 -8.63 19.86 -14.49
C GLU A 150 -7.46 19.56 -13.52
N LEU A 151 -7.71 18.78 -12.47
CA LEU A 151 -6.66 18.34 -11.55
C LEU A 151 -5.56 17.53 -12.28
N LEU A 152 -5.95 16.60 -13.16
CA LEU A 152 -5.01 15.82 -13.97
C LEU A 152 -4.17 16.71 -14.92
N ALA A 153 -4.78 17.73 -15.51
CA ALA A 153 -4.10 18.62 -16.45
C ALA A 153 -3.14 19.62 -15.77
N GLU A 154 -3.51 20.14 -14.60
CA GLU A 154 -2.72 21.14 -13.88
C GLU A 154 -1.64 20.51 -12.99
N LEU A 155 -1.99 19.50 -12.18
CA LEU A 155 -1.04 18.87 -11.25
C LEU A 155 -0.27 17.71 -11.89
N GLY A 156 -0.86 17.03 -12.88
CA GLY A 156 -0.26 15.86 -13.50
C GLY A 156 -0.42 14.58 -12.66
N ALA A 157 -0.44 13.45 -13.36
CA ALA A 157 -0.72 12.15 -12.78
C ALA A 157 0.31 11.72 -11.71
N LYS A 158 1.60 12.02 -11.93
CA LYS A 158 2.68 11.68 -11.00
C LYS A 158 2.57 12.37 -9.64
N ASP A 159 2.24 13.66 -9.64
CA ASP A 159 2.08 14.42 -8.40
C ASP A 159 0.78 14.03 -7.68
N ILE A 160 -0.29 13.69 -8.43
CA ILE A 160 -1.49 13.09 -7.85
C ILE A 160 -1.16 11.74 -7.17
N ALA A 161 -0.39 10.87 -7.82
CA ALA A 161 0.03 9.60 -7.22
C ALA A 161 0.82 9.84 -5.92
N SER A 162 1.74 10.80 -5.93
CA SER A 162 2.51 11.19 -4.75
C SER A 162 1.65 11.78 -3.64
N PHE A 163 0.63 12.56 -4.00
CA PHE A 163 -0.38 13.08 -3.08
C PHE A 163 -1.14 11.93 -2.40
N LEU A 164 -1.67 10.97 -3.17
CA LEU A 164 -2.47 9.85 -2.65
C LEU A 164 -1.70 8.98 -1.65
N ILE A 165 -0.39 8.79 -1.86
CA ILE A 165 0.49 8.07 -0.94
C ILE A 165 0.75 8.91 0.32
N ARG A 166 1.12 10.20 0.17
CA ARG A 166 1.41 11.07 1.33
C ARG A 166 0.18 11.41 2.15
N SER A 167 -0.99 11.45 1.53
CA SER A 167 -2.28 11.65 2.20
C SER A 167 -2.80 10.38 2.89
N GLU A 168 -2.09 9.26 2.76
CA GLU A 168 -2.49 7.94 3.25
C GLU A 168 -3.87 7.49 2.75
N ILE A 169 -4.26 7.92 1.55
CA ILE A 169 -5.38 7.33 0.82
C ILE A 169 -4.97 5.96 0.31
N ILE A 170 -3.72 5.85 -0.17
CA ILE A 170 -3.03 4.59 -0.34
C ILE A 170 -2.13 4.42 0.88
N GLN A 171 -2.55 3.57 1.82
CA GLN A 171 -1.76 3.29 3.02
C GLN A 171 -0.68 2.28 2.67
N THR A 172 0.58 2.67 2.91
CA THR A 172 1.75 1.84 2.59
C THR A 172 2.47 1.30 3.82
N TYR A 173 1.98 1.63 5.02
CA TYR A 173 2.54 1.12 6.27
C TYR A 173 1.49 0.93 7.34
N VAL A 174 1.80 0.02 8.25
CA VAL A 174 1.12 -0.15 9.54
C VAL A 174 2.10 0.34 10.63
N GLN A 175 1.66 1.27 11.48
CA GLN A 175 2.36 1.84 12.64
C GLN A 175 3.45 2.89 12.39
N GLN A 176 4.54 2.58 11.69
CA GLN A 176 5.73 3.44 11.73
C GLN A 176 6.04 4.21 10.45
N LYS A 177 6.60 3.53 9.43
CA LYS A 177 7.04 4.19 8.21
C LYS A 177 7.08 3.23 7.03
N ALA A 178 6.97 3.80 5.84
CA ALA A 178 7.33 3.15 4.61
C ALA A 178 8.20 4.08 3.76
N ASP A 179 9.23 3.50 3.18
CA ASP A 179 9.96 4.10 2.08
C ASP A 179 9.34 3.53 0.80
N VAL A 180 8.76 4.40 -0.02
CA VAL A 180 8.05 4.05 -1.26
C VAL A 180 8.88 4.53 -2.44
N CYS A 181 9.13 3.66 -3.39
CA CYS A 181 10.00 3.91 -4.53
C CYS A 181 9.20 3.79 -5.82
N LEU A 182 9.11 4.88 -6.59
CA LEU A 182 8.61 4.83 -7.96
C LEU A 182 9.66 4.13 -8.83
N VAL A 183 9.33 2.96 -9.38
CA VAL A 183 10.26 2.14 -10.16
C VAL A 183 10.01 2.25 -11.66
N SER A 184 8.77 2.44 -12.07
CA SER A 184 8.39 2.66 -13.46
C SER A 184 7.15 3.55 -13.53
N GLU A 185 7.06 4.36 -14.56
CA GLU A 185 5.85 5.08 -14.93
C GLU A 185 5.72 5.11 -16.45
N GLU A 186 4.49 4.98 -16.94
CA GLU A 186 4.17 5.11 -18.35
C GLU A 186 2.85 5.86 -18.52
N THR A 187 2.74 6.62 -19.60
CA THR A 187 1.46 7.20 -20.04
C THR A 187 1.21 6.78 -21.47
N ALA A 188 0.24 5.89 -21.66
CA ALA A 188 -0.12 5.35 -22.96
C ALA A 188 -1.63 5.18 -23.07
N SER A 189 -2.18 5.46 -24.26
CA SER A 189 -3.60 5.23 -24.55
C SER A 189 -4.57 5.87 -23.55
N GLY A 190 -4.24 7.06 -23.04
CA GLY A 190 -5.08 7.76 -22.05
C GLY A 190 -5.03 7.17 -20.64
N MET A 191 -4.11 6.25 -20.36
CA MET A 191 -3.87 5.68 -19.04
C MET A 191 -2.48 6.08 -18.56
N TYR A 192 -2.41 6.64 -17.35
CA TYR A 192 -1.18 6.72 -16.58
C TYR A 192 -1.06 5.46 -15.71
N ARG A 193 0.09 4.80 -15.75
CA ARG A 193 0.41 3.66 -14.91
C ARG A 193 1.72 3.92 -14.20
N ALA A 194 1.75 3.72 -12.89
CA ALA A 194 2.95 3.80 -12.07
C ALA A 194 3.09 2.55 -11.23
N GLU A 195 4.32 2.05 -11.12
CA GLU A 195 4.66 0.94 -10.26
C GLU A 195 5.51 1.43 -9.11
N PHE A 196 5.21 0.93 -7.93
CA PHE A 196 5.89 1.29 -6.70
C PHE A 196 6.40 0.05 -5.98
N ASP A 197 7.66 0.11 -5.56
CA ASP A 197 8.23 -0.80 -4.58
C ASP A 197 8.18 -0.16 -3.19
N VAL A 198 7.89 -0.94 -2.16
CA VAL A 198 7.76 -0.45 -0.79
C VAL A 198 8.61 -1.26 0.16
N ILE A 199 9.33 -0.57 1.04
CA ILE A 199 9.94 -1.14 2.23
C ILE A 199 9.18 -0.62 3.43
N HIS A 200 8.33 -1.47 4.02
CA HIS A 200 7.58 -1.17 5.23
C HIS A 200 8.43 -1.53 6.45
N THR A 201 8.68 -0.57 7.33
CA THR A 201 9.38 -0.81 8.60
C THR A 201 8.36 -0.80 9.75
N TYR A 202 8.38 -1.83 10.60
CA TYR A 202 7.51 -1.96 11.77
C TYR A 202 8.23 -2.59 12.96
N HIS A 203 7.64 -2.48 14.17
CA HIS A 203 8.24 -2.99 15.40
C HIS A 203 7.25 -3.87 16.17
N THR A 204 7.67 -5.09 16.50
CA THR A 204 6.95 -5.97 17.43
C THR A 204 7.74 -6.09 18.74
N ASN A 205 8.95 -6.64 18.64
CA ASN A 205 10.00 -6.63 19.69
C ASN A 205 11.36 -6.15 19.14
N GLU A 206 11.54 -6.25 17.82
CA GLU A 206 12.70 -5.82 17.05
C GLU A 206 12.23 -5.04 15.82
N THR A 207 13.14 -4.29 15.19
CA THR A 207 12.86 -3.65 13.90
C THR A 207 12.69 -4.74 12.85
N ASN A 208 11.57 -4.71 12.13
CA ASN A 208 11.30 -5.60 11.02
C ASN A 208 11.12 -4.78 9.76
N GLN A 209 11.50 -5.36 8.62
CA GLN A 209 11.26 -4.77 7.31
C GLN A 209 10.60 -5.80 6.40
N GLU A 210 9.57 -5.37 5.70
CA GLU A 210 8.85 -6.15 4.70
C GLU A 210 8.88 -5.42 3.36
N PHE A 211 9.01 -6.20 2.28
CA PHE A 211 9.03 -5.70 0.92
C PHE A 211 7.76 -6.15 0.19
N TYR A 212 7.14 -5.23 -0.54
CA TYR A 212 6.05 -5.54 -1.48
C TYR A 212 5.98 -4.46 -2.57
N SER A 213 5.15 -4.71 -3.58
CA SER A 213 4.95 -3.78 -4.70
C SER A 213 3.47 -3.57 -4.98
N PHE A 214 3.12 -2.40 -5.53
CA PHE A 214 1.77 -2.12 -6.01
C PHE A 214 1.80 -1.27 -7.29
N LEU A 215 0.71 -1.31 -8.03
CA LEU A 215 0.46 -0.53 -9.23
C LEU A 215 -0.59 0.53 -8.95
N LEU A 216 -0.43 1.70 -9.54
CA LEU A 216 -1.41 2.77 -9.56
C LEU A 216 -1.78 3.08 -11.01
N ASN A 217 -3.06 3.03 -11.32
CA ASN A 217 -3.58 3.34 -12.65
C ASN A 217 -4.53 4.54 -12.58
N MET A 218 -4.38 5.50 -13.49
CA MET A 218 -5.26 6.66 -13.63
C MET A 218 -5.70 6.85 -15.08
N ASN A 219 -7.01 6.90 -15.28
CA ASN A 219 -7.60 7.12 -16.60
C ASN A 219 -7.78 8.63 -16.85
N ALA A 220 -7.16 9.14 -17.91
CA ALA A 220 -7.20 10.57 -18.25
C ALA A 220 -8.55 11.03 -18.83
N GLU A 221 -9.37 10.11 -19.34
CA GLU A 221 -10.67 10.42 -19.94
C GLU A 221 -11.77 10.53 -18.89
N ASN A 222 -11.85 9.60 -17.93
CA ASN A 222 -12.91 9.59 -16.93
C ASN A 222 -12.43 9.94 -15.52
N GLY A 223 -11.12 10.00 -15.29
CA GLY A 223 -10.53 10.35 -14.00
C GLY A 223 -10.46 9.19 -13.00
N ASP A 224 -10.85 7.97 -13.38
CA ASP A 224 -10.85 6.84 -12.47
C ASP A 224 -9.44 6.51 -11.99
N VAL A 225 -9.31 6.27 -10.69
CA VAL A 225 -8.07 5.90 -10.02
C VAL A 225 -8.20 4.51 -9.42
N TYR A 226 -7.24 3.64 -9.71
CA TYR A 226 -7.17 2.27 -9.22
C TYR A 226 -5.81 1.99 -8.60
N VAL A 227 -5.80 1.09 -7.61
CA VAL A 227 -4.59 0.49 -7.06
C VAL A 227 -4.70 -1.03 -7.16
N SER A 228 -3.61 -1.70 -7.50
CA SER A 228 -3.59 -3.16 -7.57
C SER A 228 -2.25 -3.75 -7.12
N ALA A 229 -2.26 -5.01 -6.70
CA ALA A 229 -1.02 -5.77 -6.55
C ALA A 229 -0.65 -6.43 -7.89
N PRO A 230 0.64 -6.50 -8.26
CA PRO A 230 1.08 -7.27 -9.42
C PRO A 230 0.55 -8.71 -9.37
N SER A 231 0.19 -9.27 -10.53
CA SER A 231 -0.33 -10.64 -10.66
C SER A 231 0.74 -11.72 -10.56
N GLU A 232 2.02 -11.35 -10.70
CA GLU A 232 3.17 -12.24 -10.74
C GLU A 232 4.28 -11.66 -9.83
N LEU A 233 4.75 -12.47 -8.88
CA LEU A 233 6.00 -12.30 -8.14
C LEU A 233 6.87 -13.53 -8.41
#